data_AF-A0A6A0BC94-F1
#
_entry.id   AF-A0A6A0BC94-F1
#
_cell.length_a   1.000
_cell.length_b   1.000
_cell.length_c   1.000
_cell.angle_alpha   90.00
_cell.angle_beta   90.00
_cell.angle_gamma   90.00
#
_symmetry.space_group_name_H-M   'P 1'
#
loop_
_entity.id
_entity.type
_entity.pdbx_description
1 polymer ?
#
loop_
_entity_poly.entity_id
_entity_poly.type
_entity_poly.pdbx_seq_one_letter_code
_entity_poly.pdbx_strand_id
1 'polypeptide(L)'
;MKLYLATAMNGRTIKEIKNKIEDCAAFLVKNEIDFFNPFLETVAKDNVANGIIRDKKPIEMLCDSARHIEECDGVMFIGSRDDLVSSLGCQVEVLIANNYGKGCLMYDGEDVISFKSIETTYEFGEILAKKELGA
;
A
#
# COMPACT_ATOMS: atom_id res chain seq x y z
N MET A 1 -3.75 -15.11 -11.05
CA MET A 1 -2.98 -14.11 -10.28
C MET A 1 -3.99 -13.14 -9.67
N LYS A 2 -3.88 -12.89 -8.37
CA LYS A 2 -4.72 -11.94 -7.62
C LYS A 2 -3.84 -10.88 -6.96
N LEU A 3 -4.13 -9.61 -7.21
CA LEU A 3 -3.33 -8.48 -6.71
C LEU A 3 -4.06 -7.70 -5.62
N TYR A 4 -3.37 -7.35 -4.55
CA TYR A 4 -3.83 -6.39 -3.56
C TYR A 4 -3.56 -4.95 -4.06
N LEU A 5 -4.58 -4.10 -4.10
CA LEU A 5 -4.42 -2.71 -4.54
C LEU A 5 -4.00 -1.81 -3.37
N ALA A 6 -2.87 -1.12 -3.52
CA ALA A 6 -2.36 -0.13 -2.58
C ALA A 6 -2.40 1.26 -3.22
N THR A 7 -2.94 2.27 -2.53
CA THR A 7 -2.94 3.66 -3.01
C THR A 7 -2.73 4.62 -1.85
N ALA A 8 -1.97 5.69 -2.08
CA ALA A 8 -1.79 6.74 -1.10
C ALA A 8 -3.13 7.44 -0.80
N MET A 9 -3.63 7.32 0.43
CA MET A 9 -4.91 7.92 0.84
C MET A 9 -4.73 9.23 1.62
N ASN A 10 -3.79 9.25 2.56
CA ASN A 10 -3.59 10.38 3.46
C ASN A 10 -3.29 11.67 2.67
N GLY A 11 -3.96 12.77 3.01
CA GLY A 11 -3.82 14.05 2.32
C GLY A 11 -4.57 14.18 1.00
N ARG A 12 -5.29 13.14 0.55
CA ARG A 12 -6.11 13.17 -0.68
C ARG A 12 -7.59 13.19 -0.38
N THR A 13 -8.38 13.62 -1.36
CA THR A 13 -9.85 13.52 -1.32
C THR A 13 -10.31 12.12 -1.67
N ILE A 14 -11.50 11.73 -1.19
CA ILE A 14 -12.16 10.46 -1.56
C ILE A 14 -12.32 10.34 -3.08
N LYS A 15 -12.67 11.45 -3.76
CA LYS A 15 -12.88 11.47 -5.21
C LYS A 15 -11.61 11.13 -5.98
N GLU A 16 -10.47 11.73 -5.60
CA GLU A 16 -9.18 11.44 -6.24
C GLU A 16 -8.78 9.98 -6.08
N ILE A 17 -8.99 9.41 -4.89
CA ILE A 17 -8.67 8.01 -4.60
C ILE A 17 -9.53 7.08 -5.44
N LYS A 18 -10.85 7.31 -5.49
CA LYS A 18 -11.77 6.51 -6.30
C LYS A 18 -11.40 6.55 -7.77
N ASN A 19 -11.11 7.72 -8.32
CA ASN A 19 -10.72 7.86 -9.72
C ASN A 19 -9.47 7.02 -10.04
N LYS A 20 -8.43 7.06 -9.18
CA LYS A 20 -7.21 6.27 -9.37
C LYS A 20 -7.48 4.76 -9.31
N ILE A 21 -8.30 4.32 -8.35
CA ILE A 21 -8.67 2.91 -8.21
C ILE A 21 -9.49 2.44 -9.41
N GLU A 22 -10.47 3.23 -9.85
CA GLU A 22 -11.34 2.91 -10.99
C GLU A 22 -10.55 2.77 -12.28
N ASP A 23 -9.58 3.66 -12.51
CA ASP A 23 -8.67 3.60 -13.66
C ASP A 23 -7.81 2.32 -13.64
N CYS A 24 -7.16 2.03 -12.52
CA CYS A 24 -6.37 0.80 -12.35
C CYS A 24 -7.24 -0.47 -12.46
N ALA A 25 -8.42 -0.47 -11.85
CA ALA A 25 -9.36 -1.59 -11.93
C ALA A 25 -9.81 -1.86 -13.37
N ALA A 26 -10.08 -0.81 -14.15
CA ALA A 26 -10.43 -0.97 -15.56
C ALA A 26 -9.27 -1.60 -16.36
N PHE A 27 -8.02 -1.19 -16.09
CA PHE A 27 -6.85 -1.82 -16.67
C PHE A 27 -6.75 -3.31 -16.29
N LEU A 28 -6.91 -3.65 -15.01
CA LEU A 28 -6.80 -5.04 -14.53
C LEU A 28 -7.89 -5.94 -15.11
N VAL A 29 -9.14 -5.47 -15.14
CA VAL A 29 -10.27 -6.20 -15.73
C VAL A 29 -10.03 -6.47 -17.22
N LYS A 30 -9.56 -5.48 -17.97
CA LYS A 30 -9.25 -5.63 -19.40
C LYS A 30 -8.18 -6.69 -19.67
N ASN A 31 -7.26 -6.90 -18.74
CA ASN A 31 -6.18 -7.87 -18.83
C ASN A 31 -6.47 -9.18 -18.08
N GLU A 32 -7.72 -9.41 -17.65
CA GLU A 32 -8.16 -10.63 -16.95
C GLU A 32 -7.36 -10.92 -15.66
N ILE A 33 -6.95 -9.87 -14.95
CA ILE A 33 -6.24 -9.97 -13.68
C ILE A 33 -7.22 -9.76 -12.53
N ASP A 34 -7.28 -10.72 -11.60
CA ASP A 34 -8.09 -10.60 -10.38
C ASP A 34 -7.42 -9.66 -9.37
N PHE A 35 -8.21 -8.97 -8.55
CA PHE A 35 -7.70 -8.03 -7.57
C PHE A 35 -8.58 -7.87 -6.34
N PHE A 36 -7.95 -7.48 -5.23
CA PHE A 36 -8.61 -7.07 -4.01
C PHE A 36 -8.41 -5.56 -3.81
N ASN A 37 -9.50 -4.82 -3.72
CA ASN A 37 -9.50 -3.41 -3.38
C ASN A 37 -9.82 -3.22 -1.88
N PRO A 38 -8.86 -2.77 -1.05
CA PRO A 38 -9.09 -2.53 0.39
C PRO A 38 -9.89 -1.24 0.67
N PHE A 39 -10.13 -0.39 -0.33
CA PHE A 39 -10.78 0.90 -0.11
C PHE A 39 -12.26 0.74 0.25
N LEU A 40 -12.61 1.14 1.48
CA LEU A 40 -13.98 1.22 1.95
C LEU A 40 -14.39 2.68 2.11
N GLU A 41 -15.38 3.13 1.32
CA GLU A 41 -15.82 4.53 1.32
C GLU A 41 -16.37 4.98 2.69
N THR A 42 -16.97 4.07 3.46
CA THR A 42 -17.43 4.33 4.83
C THR A 42 -16.28 4.65 5.78
N VAL A 43 -15.24 3.83 5.79
CA VAL A 43 -14.02 4.05 6.59
C VAL A 43 -13.31 5.33 6.14
N ALA A 44 -13.24 5.55 4.82
CA ALA A 44 -12.65 6.76 4.26
C ALA A 44 -13.39 8.02 4.73
N LYS A 45 -14.73 8.04 4.70
CA LYS A 45 -15.57 9.14 5.20
C LYS A 45 -15.34 9.40 6.68
N ASP A 46 -15.23 8.35 7.50
CA ASP A 46 -14.94 8.49 8.92
C ASP A 46 -13.55 9.08 9.18
N ASN A 47 -12.61 8.89 8.26
CA ASN A 47 -11.25 9.45 8.33
C ASN A 47 -11.14 10.84 7.69
N VAL A 48 -12.21 11.45 7.17
CA VAL A 48 -12.12 12.79 6.56
C VAL A 48 -11.97 13.87 7.63
N ALA A 49 -10.98 14.74 7.46
CA ALA A 49 -10.80 15.98 8.20
C ALA A 49 -10.48 17.11 7.22
N ASN A 50 -11.26 18.19 7.21
CA ASN A 50 -11.10 19.32 6.28
C ASN A 50 -11.10 18.92 4.79
N GLY A 51 -11.95 17.96 4.41
CA GLY A 51 -12.11 17.53 3.01
C GLY A 51 -11.05 16.55 2.48
N ILE A 52 -10.04 16.21 3.29
CA ILE A 52 -9.00 15.23 2.97
C ILE A 52 -9.05 14.05 3.94
N ILE A 53 -8.58 12.88 3.51
CA ILE A 53 -8.43 11.71 4.40
C ILE A 53 -7.23 11.91 5.32
N ARG A 54 -7.44 11.60 6.61
CA ARG A 54 -6.39 11.45 7.62
C ARG A 54 -6.65 10.17 8.40
N ASP A 55 -5.78 9.18 8.26
CA ASP A 55 -5.96 7.89 8.90
C ASP A 55 -5.95 8.03 10.42
N LYS A 56 -7.08 7.75 11.06
CA LYS A 56 -7.23 7.83 12.52
C LYS A 56 -6.54 6.68 13.24
N LYS A 57 -6.44 5.53 12.58
CA LYS A 57 -5.90 4.29 13.12
C LYS A 57 -5.00 3.56 12.11
N PRO A 58 -3.88 4.18 11.69
CA PRO A 58 -3.05 3.67 10.61
C PRO A 58 -2.50 2.26 10.87
N ILE A 59 -2.17 1.93 12.13
CA ILE A 59 -1.63 0.60 12.49
C ILE A 59 -2.70 -0.48 12.37
N GLU A 60 -3.92 -0.23 12.87
CA GLU A 60 -5.05 -1.18 12.78
C GLU A 60 -5.38 -1.46 11.30
N MET A 61 -5.41 -0.41 10.48
CA MET A 61 -5.63 -0.52 9.04
C MET A 61 -4.53 -1.33 8.36
N LEU A 62 -3.26 -1.14 8.73
CA LEU A 62 -2.13 -1.92 8.18
C LEU A 62 -2.17 -3.41 8.60
N CYS A 63 -2.60 -3.72 9.82
CA CYS A 63 -2.81 -5.11 10.23
C CYS A 63 -3.89 -5.79 9.37
N ASP A 64 -4.98 -5.08 9.08
CA ASP A 64 -6.02 -5.57 8.19
C ASP A 64 -5.51 -5.70 6.75
N SER A 65 -4.74 -4.73 6.24
CA SER A 65 -4.07 -4.83 4.93
C SER A 65 -3.22 -6.09 4.83
N ALA A 66 -2.38 -6.38 5.84
CA ALA A 66 -1.50 -7.54 5.87
C ALA A 66 -2.29 -8.86 5.73
N ARG A 67 -3.43 -8.98 6.43
CA ARG A 67 -4.32 -10.14 6.31
C ARG A 67 -4.81 -10.34 4.87
N HIS A 68 -5.13 -9.26 4.17
CA HIS A 68 -5.59 -9.34 2.78
C HIS A 68 -4.45 -9.59 1.78
N ILE A 69 -3.25 -9.08 2.05
CA ILE A 69 -2.04 -9.35 1.27
C ILE A 69 -1.66 -10.83 1.33
N GLU A 70 -1.86 -11.49 2.47
CA GLU A 70 -1.63 -12.95 2.64
C GLU A 70 -2.37 -13.75 1.56
N GLU A 71 -3.64 -13.38 1.28
CA GLU A 71 -4.52 -14.04 0.32
C GLU A 71 -4.28 -13.62 -1.15
N CYS A 72 -3.31 -12.74 -1.41
CA CYS A 72 -2.97 -12.25 -2.74
C CYS A 72 -1.58 -12.75 -3.19
N ASP A 73 -1.38 -12.82 -4.51
CA ASP A 73 -0.11 -13.19 -5.13
C ASP A 73 0.90 -12.04 -5.12
N GLY A 74 0.43 -10.79 -4.97
CA GLY A 74 1.26 -9.59 -4.97
C GLY A 74 0.52 -8.33 -4.57
N VAL A 75 1.27 -7.24 -4.41
CA VAL A 75 0.77 -5.89 -4.18
C VAL A 75 1.00 -5.05 -5.43
N MET A 76 -0.05 -4.37 -5.88
CA MET A 76 -0.03 -3.35 -6.93
C MET A 76 -0.19 -1.98 -6.29
N PHE A 77 0.88 -1.18 -6.29
CA PHE A 77 0.81 0.22 -5.89
C PHE A 77 0.30 1.09 -7.04
N ILE A 78 -0.67 1.97 -6.77
CA ILE A 78 -1.29 2.88 -7.74
C ILE A 78 -0.75 4.29 -7.51
N GLY A 79 0.10 4.74 -8.43
CA GLY A 79 0.71 6.07 -8.39
C GLY A 79 2.16 6.06 -8.85
N SER A 80 2.81 7.22 -8.72
CA SER A 80 4.22 7.39 -9.07
C SER A 80 5.17 6.90 -7.98
N ARG A 81 6.46 6.77 -8.29
CA ARG A 81 7.50 6.52 -7.29
C ARG A 81 7.47 7.55 -6.14
N ASP A 82 7.22 8.82 -6.44
CA ASP A 82 7.15 9.88 -5.42
C ASP A 82 5.92 9.72 -4.51
N ASP A 83 4.79 9.26 -5.07
CA ASP A 83 3.60 8.90 -4.29
C ASP A 83 3.92 7.74 -3.33
N LEU A 84 4.72 6.76 -3.76
CA LEU A 84 5.13 5.62 -2.94
C LEU A 84 6.05 6.06 -1.80
N VAL A 85 7.07 6.86 -2.10
CA VAL A 85 8.03 7.38 -1.10
C VAL A 85 7.35 8.28 -0.06
N SER A 86 6.27 8.95 -0.43
CA SER A 86 5.49 9.78 0.49
C SER A 86 4.40 9.02 1.27
N SER A 87 4.06 7.80 0.86
CA SER A 87 3.01 6.99 1.49
C SER A 87 3.59 5.88 2.37
N LEU A 88 3.66 6.14 3.67
CA LEU A 88 4.18 5.19 4.65
C LEU A 88 3.40 3.88 4.68
N GLY A 89 2.07 3.96 4.57
CA GLY A 89 1.22 2.77 4.56
C GLY A 89 1.53 1.89 3.36
N CYS A 90 1.62 2.49 2.16
CA CYS A 90 1.95 1.73 0.95
C CYS A 90 3.36 1.16 0.97
N GLN A 91 4.34 1.86 1.56
CA GLN A 91 5.68 1.30 1.76
C GLN A 91 5.63 0.05 2.63
N VAL A 92 4.88 0.06 3.74
CA VAL A 92 4.72 -1.11 4.60
C VAL A 92 4.06 -2.27 3.85
N GLU A 93 2.98 -2.02 3.11
CA GLU A 93 2.29 -3.04 2.32
C GLU A 93 3.22 -3.70 1.30
N VAL A 94 4.02 -2.90 0.58
CA VAL A 94 4.98 -3.43 -0.38
C VAL A 94 6.16 -4.13 0.29
N LEU A 95 6.63 -3.66 1.44
CA LEU A 95 7.67 -4.34 2.22
C LEU A 95 7.19 -5.71 2.72
N ILE A 96 5.94 -5.83 3.15
CA ILE A 96 5.33 -7.12 3.49
C ILE A 96 5.37 -8.03 2.26
N ALA A 97 4.84 -7.57 1.12
CA ALA A 97 4.86 -8.39 -0.11
C ALA A 97 6.27 -8.86 -0.48
N ASN A 98 7.24 -7.95 -0.49
CA ASN A 98 8.63 -8.26 -0.83
C ASN A 98 9.28 -9.27 0.13
N ASN A 99 9.11 -9.09 1.45
CA ASN A 99 9.73 -9.95 2.45
C ASN A 99 9.15 -11.37 2.47
N TYR A 100 7.91 -11.53 2.02
CA TYR A 100 7.23 -12.84 1.95
C TYR A 100 7.19 -13.42 0.53
N GLY A 101 8.02 -12.92 -0.39
CA GLY A 101 8.19 -13.49 -1.73
C GLY A 101 6.98 -13.30 -2.65
N LYS A 102 6.10 -12.33 -2.35
CA LYS A 102 4.96 -11.96 -3.18
C LYS A 102 5.39 -10.94 -4.24
N GLY A 103 4.58 -10.79 -5.30
CA GLY A 103 4.84 -9.84 -6.37
C GLY A 103 4.74 -8.38 -5.92
N CYS A 104 5.65 -7.54 -6.42
CA CYS A 104 5.63 -6.09 -6.20
C CYS A 104 5.51 -5.38 -7.56
N LEU A 105 4.40 -4.66 -7.74
CA LEU A 105 4.02 -4.03 -9.00
C LEU A 105 3.59 -2.57 -8.75
N MET A 106 3.80 -1.71 -9.74
CA MET A 106 3.38 -0.31 -9.73
C MET A 106 2.60 -0.03 -11.01
N TYR A 107 1.47 0.66 -10.88
CA TYR A 107 0.70 1.19 -11.98
C TYR A 107 0.69 2.72 -11.89
N ASP A 108 1.22 3.40 -12.90
CA ASP A 108 1.36 4.86 -12.93
C ASP A 108 0.27 5.58 -13.74
N GLY A 109 -0.67 4.83 -14.31
CA GLY A 109 -1.73 5.32 -15.20
C GLY A 109 -1.55 4.87 -16.65
N GLU A 110 -0.33 4.52 -17.06
CA GLU A 110 -0.04 4.10 -18.42
C GLU A 110 0.43 2.65 -18.46
N ASP A 111 1.39 2.29 -17.61
CA ASP A 111 2.07 1.01 -17.63
C ASP A 111 2.15 0.33 -16.26
N VAL A 112 2.46 -0.96 -16.28
CA VAL A 112 2.77 -1.74 -15.08
C VAL A 112 4.27 -2.02 -15.00
N ILE A 113 4.87 -1.58 -13.90
CA ILE A 113 6.28 -1.74 -13.61
C ILE A 113 6.44 -2.75 -12.46
N SER A 114 7.16 -3.84 -12.70
CA SER A 114 7.61 -4.72 -11.63
C SER A 114 8.88 -4.19 -11.01
N PHE A 115 8.97 -4.22 -9.67
CA PHE A 115 10.15 -3.77 -8.96
C PHE A 115 10.48 -4.70 -7.80
N LYS A 116 11.77 -4.81 -7.46
CA LYS A 116 12.29 -5.78 -6.45
C LYS A 116 12.79 -5.13 -5.16
N SER A 117 12.87 -3.81 -5.14
CA SER A 117 13.37 -3.07 -3.99
C SER A 117 12.80 -1.66 -4.00
N ILE A 118 12.41 -1.17 -2.83
CA ILE A 118 12.12 0.24 -2.58
C ILE A 118 13.24 0.75 -1.69
N GLU A 119 13.81 1.90 -2.06
CA GLU A 119 14.67 2.66 -1.16
C GLU A 119 13.76 3.32 -0.12
N THR A 120 13.77 2.79 1.10
CA THR A 120 13.00 3.32 2.22
C THR A 120 13.78 4.44 2.90
N THR A 121 13.11 5.52 3.28
CA THR A 121 13.72 6.65 4.01
C THR A 121 13.92 6.39 5.50
N TYR A 122 13.71 5.16 5.96
CA TYR A 122 13.82 4.79 7.37
C TYR A 122 15.18 4.17 7.68
N GLU A 123 15.96 4.87 8.50
CA GLU A 123 17.10 4.30 9.21
C GLU A 123 16.64 3.93 10.63
N PHE A 124 16.72 2.66 10.99
CA PHE A 124 16.72 2.29 12.40
C PHE A 124 18.02 2.82 13.00
N GLY A 125 17.93 3.59 14.09
CA GLY A 125 19.12 3.95 14.87
C GLY A 125 19.85 2.69 15.37
N GLU A 126 21.13 2.81 15.71
CA GLU A 126 21.94 1.69 16.21
C GLU A 126 21.19 0.91 17.29
N ILE A 127 20.92 -0.37 17.03
CA ILE A 127 20.54 -1.31 18.07
C ILE A 127 21.79 -1.54 18.90
N LEU A 128 21.91 -0.83 20.02
CA LEU A 128 22.79 -1.24 21.11
C LEU A 128 22.21 -2.52 21.72
N ALA A 129 22.38 -3.65 21.03
CA ALA A 129 22.14 -4.96 21.59
C ALA A 129 23.23 -5.20 22.64
N LYS A 130 23.09 -4.60 23.82
CA LYS A 130 23.77 -5.10 25.01
C LYS A 130 23.17 -6.48 25.27
N LYS A 131 23.93 -7.50 24.88
CA LYS A 131 23.77 -8.86 25.33
C LYS A 131 23.97 -8.89 26.84
N GLU A 132 22.94 -8.56 27.62
CA GLU A 132 22.85 -9.02 29.00
C GLU A 132 22.15 -10.37 29.00
N LEU A 133 22.87 -11.38 28.50
CA LEU A 133 22.68 -12.74 29.01
C LEU A 133 23.51 -12.84 30.29
N GLY A 134 22.90 -12.46 31.40
CA GLY A 134 23.34 -12.75 32.76
C GLY A 134 22.08 -12.84 33.63
N ALA A 135 21.85 -13.85 34.45
CA ALA A 135 22.64 -15.00 34.88
C ALA A 135 21.73 -16.23 34.96
#